data_AF-A0A1G9KAE6-F1
#
_entry.id   AF-A0A1G9KAE6-F1
#
_cell.length_a   1.000
_cell.length_b   1.000
_cell.length_c   1.000
_cell.angle_alpha   90.00
_cell.angle_beta   90.00
_cell.angle_gamma   90.00
#
_symmetry.space_group_name_H-M   'P 1'
#
loop_
_entity.id
_entity.type
_entity.pdbx_description
1 polymer ?
#
loop_
_entity_poly.entity_id
_entity_poly.type
_entity_poly.pdbx_seq_one_letter_code
_entity_poly.pdbx_strand_id
1 'polypeptide(L)'
;MTTTALTAPAPITAGNQEWLRLKAAATALQALQVKDGSVPDAEAHEAAAGHVEAITAAVTALAPSFPHDAKYLELLVTDFGRWAEGGFGVPDFLDSLQAFQPQQHRVNGLQHLVVFPMYTQNGSSSRLVEAVLIEVIWPEFIDGLETGEYSNKLFVPIRFLDFTPGYNTNSAVLFPETVAVRETPTFTWGAIFADREAARFRRVLRAAAEITSLQLPEDAAGLLEDQELTQETFVMWDLIHDRTHMRGDLPFDPFMIKQRMPFFLYSLEELRCDLTAFRESVKIEKDEDADPEARRHAKLVQYAVIFDRIFRFAITGTRVRNYDGLGGQLLFAWMHQHRVLHWTDSKLSIDWDEAAGVVVELGAKIEELYWRSIDRPKMAHWLAAYELISGTVTPNPASVWAKGPDALPLDGPPRGLTDQVLDDEFPLSMFYEALEKKMRPVIESTAGITGSSDTGTATGADTASGAPALNAG
;
A
#
# COMPACT_ATOMS: atom_id res chain seq x y z
N MET A 1 -47.80 8.45 -18.09
CA MET A 1 -46.80 8.41 -17.00
C MET A 1 -45.47 8.79 -17.63
N THR A 2 -44.98 9.98 -17.32
CA THR A 2 -43.72 10.48 -17.84
C THR A 2 -42.61 9.87 -17.01
N THR A 3 -41.88 8.91 -17.56
CA THR A 3 -40.69 8.34 -16.94
C THR A 3 -39.63 9.42 -16.93
N THR A 4 -39.48 10.13 -15.82
CA THR A 4 -38.36 11.05 -15.59
C THR A 4 -37.10 10.19 -15.58
N ALA A 5 -36.33 10.25 -16.67
CA ALA A 5 -34.98 9.71 -16.69
C ALA A 5 -34.18 10.46 -15.61
N LEU A 6 -33.86 9.78 -14.51
CA LEU A 6 -32.87 10.25 -13.55
C LEU A 6 -31.53 10.25 -14.27
N THR A 7 -31.16 11.38 -14.86
CA THR A 7 -29.81 11.61 -15.36
C THR A 7 -28.87 11.40 -14.17
N ALA A 8 -27.89 10.49 -14.31
CA ALA A 8 -26.86 10.34 -13.30
C ALA A 8 -26.21 11.71 -13.02
N PRO A 9 -25.93 12.07 -11.76
CA PRO A 9 -25.21 13.30 -11.44
C PRO A 9 -23.91 13.39 -12.25
N ALA A 10 -23.56 14.59 -12.69
CA ALA A 10 -22.28 14.79 -13.36
C ALA A 10 -21.12 14.41 -12.41
N PRO A 11 -20.08 13.70 -12.89
CA PRO A 11 -18.93 13.35 -12.07
C PRO A 11 -18.28 14.59 -11.45
N ILE A 12 -17.88 14.49 -10.19
CA ILE A 12 -17.10 15.54 -9.53
C ILE A 12 -15.65 15.42 -10.01
N THR A 13 -15.05 16.57 -10.32
CA THR A 13 -13.65 16.67 -10.75
C THR A 13 -12.87 17.54 -9.79
N ALA A 14 -11.53 17.48 -9.86
CA ALA A 14 -10.64 18.33 -9.07
C ALA A 14 -10.90 19.85 -9.26
N GLY A 15 -11.55 20.26 -10.36
CA GLY A 15 -11.91 21.65 -10.63
C GLY A 15 -13.27 22.10 -10.07
N ASN A 16 -14.02 21.21 -9.42
CA ASN A 16 -15.31 21.55 -8.82
C ASN A 16 -15.13 22.58 -7.69
N GLN A 17 -15.94 23.65 -7.71
CA GLN A 17 -15.78 24.77 -6.77
C GLN A 17 -16.04 24.40 -5.31
N GLU A 18 -17.03 23.55 -5.04
CA GLU A 18 -17.33 23.11 -3.67
C GLU A 18 -16.25 22.15 -3.15
N TRP A 19 -15.69 21.31 -4.04
CA TRP A 19 -14.52 20.50 -3.70
C TRP A 19 -13.31 21.38 -3.35
N LEU A 20 -13.00 22.40 -4.17
CA LEU A 20 -11.89 23.32 -3.90
C LEU A 20 -12.08 24.06 -2.56
N ARG A 21 -13.32 24.48 -2.26
CA ARG A 21 -13.67 25.09 -0.97
C ARG A 21 -13.45 24.14 0.19
N LEU A 22 -13.91 22.89 0.07
CA LEU A 22 -13.72 21.84 1.08
C LEU A 22 -12.23 21.58 1.34
N LYS A 23 -11.46 21.35 0.27
CA LYS A 23 -10.01 21.09 0.35
C LYS A 23 -9.25 22.24 0.99
N ALA A 24 -9.59 23.48 0.65
CA ALA A 24 -8.98 24.67 1.26
C ALA A 24 -9.32 24.80 2.75
N ALA A 25 -10.59 24.59 3.13
CA ALA A 25 -11.03 24.67 4.51
C ALA A 25 -10.42 23.56 5.39
N ALA A 26 -10.38 22.33 4.88
CA ALA A 26 -9.69 21.21 5.53
C ALA A 26 -8.22 21.56 5.75
N THR A 27 -7.48 21.95 4.69
CA THR A 27 -6.06 22.31 4.78
C THR A 27 -5.79 23.44 5.78
N ALA A 28 -6.65 24.46 5.83
CA ALA A 28 -6.52 25.56 6.79
C ALA A 28 -6.74 25.10 8.24
N LEU A 29 -7.74 24.23 8.47
CA LEU A 29 -8.01 23.64 9.79
C LEU A 29 -6.83 22.78 10.28
N GLN A 30 -6.15 22.05 9.39
CA GLN A 30 -5.00 21.22 9.75
C GLN A 30 -3.90 22.02 10.48
N ALA A 31 -3.73 23.30 10.16
CA ALA A 31 -2.75 24.17 10.81
C ALA A 31 -3.07 24.48 12.28
N LEU A 32 -4.31 24.26 12.71
CA LEU A 32 -4.78 24.46 14.08
C LEU A 32 -4.79 23.16 14.89
N GLN A 33 -4.73 22.01 14.22
CA GLN A 33 -4.80 20.70 14.85
C GLN A 33 -3.45 20.25 15.42
N VAL A 34 -3.48 19.50 16.52
CA VAL A 34 -2.32 18.76 17.04
C VAL A 34 -2.40 17.27 16.67
N LYS A 35 -1.44 16.46 17.15
CA LYS A 35 -1.25 15.07 16.72
C LYS A 35 -2.51 14.19 16.83
N ASP A 36 -3.30 14.33 17.88
CA ASP A 36 -4.52 13.53 18.08
C ASP A 36 -5.75 14.07 17.33
N GLY A 37 -5.58 15.18 16.59
CA GLY A 37 -6.62 15.84 15.81
C GLY A 37 -7.37 16.96 16.56
N SER A 38 -7.12 17.15 17.86
CA SER A 38 -7.74 18.23 18.65
C SER A 38 -7.20 19.62 18.30
N VAL A 39 -7.94 20.67 18.68
CA VAL A 39 -7.48 22.07 18.67
C VAL A 39 -7.45 22.57 20.12
N PRO A 40 -6.33 22.41 20.84
CA PRO A 40 -6.26 22.71 22.27
C PRO A 40 -6.24 24.21 22.59
N ASP A 41 -5.84 25.05 21.62
CA ASP A 41 -5.81 26.49 21.78
C ASP A 41 -7.21 27.09 21.62
N ALA A 42 -7.79 27.56 22.73
CA ALA A 42 -9.12 28.16 22.75
C ALA A 42 -9.20 29.46 21.93
N GLU A 43 -8.09 30.18 21.74
CA GLU A 43 -8.07 31.38 20.89
C GLU A 43 -8.26 31.03 19.39
N ALA A 44 -7.93 29.80 19.00
CA ALA A 44 -8.10 29.29 17.64
C ALA A 44 -9.51 28.72 17.37
N HIS A 45 -10.37 28.58 18.38
CA HIS A 45 -11.67 27.91 18.24
C HIS A 45 -12.64 28.65 17.31
N GLU A 46 -12.63 29.98 17.30
CA GLU A 46 -13.46 30.76 16.38
C GLU A 46 -13.06 30.51 14.92
N ALA A 47 -11.74 30.50 14.64
CA ALA A 47 -11.23 30.18 13.30
C ALA A 47 -11.51 28.72 12.91
N ALA A 48 -11.30 27.78 13.82
CA ALA A 48 -11.61 26.36 13.61
C ALA A 48 -13.09 26.15 13.30
N ALA A 49 -13.99 26.84 14.01
CA ALA A 49 -15.44 26.80 13.75
C ALA A 49 -15.78 27.33 12.36
N GLY A 50 -15.16 28.43 11.92
CA GLY A 50 -15.32 28.93 10.55
C GLY A 50 -14.86 27.94 9.47
N HIS A 51 -13.78 27.21 9.72
CA HIS A 51 -13.34 26.14 8.81
C HIS A 51 -14.29 24.95 8.80
N VAL A 52 -14.81 24.52 9.96
CA VAL A 52 -15.81 23.45 10.06
C VAL A 52 -17.12 23.85 9.36
N GLU A 53 -17.57 25.10 9.50
CA GLU A 53 -18.73 25.62 8.77
C GLU A 53 -18.51 25.54 7.24
N ALA A 54 -17.33 25.93 6.76
CA ALA A 54 -17.00 25.82 5.34
C ALA A 54 -16.94 24.37 4.85
N ILE A 55 -16.37 23.45 5.64
CA ILE A 55 -16.33 22.00 5.35
C ILE A 55 -17.74 21.44 5.24
N THR A 56 -18.59 21.65 6.26
CA THR A 56 -19.94 21.10 6.33
C THR A 56 -20.86 21.68 5.24
N ALA A 57 -20.73 22.97 4.91
CA ALA A 57 -21.45 23.58 3.80
C ALA A 57 -21.06 22.95 2.44
N ALA A 58 -19.76 22.75 2.20
CA ALA A 58 -19.29 22.13 0.96
C ALA A 58 -19.70 20.64 0.86
N VAL A 59 -19.62 19.88 1.96
CA VAL A 59 -20.11 18.49 2.03
C VAL A 59 -21.61 18.45 1.70
N THR A 60 -22.41 19.34 2.28
CA THR A 60 -23.86 19.42 2.01
C THR A 60 -24.15 19.75 0.54
N ALA A 61 -23.37 20.65 -0.07
CA ALA A 61 -23.51 21.02 -1.48
C ALA A 61 -23.10 19.90 -2.45
N LEU A 62 -22.11 19.09 -2.07
CA LEU A 62 -21.62 17.95 -2.85
C LEU A 62 -22.49 16.69 -2.69
N ALA A 63 -23.16 16.52 -1.55
CA ALA A 63 -23.92 15.31 -1.20
C ALA A 63 -24.94 14.82 -2.26
N PRO A 64 -25.67 15.70 -3.00
CA PRO A 64 -26.57 15.26 -4.05
C PRO A 64 -25.89 14.45 -5.19
N SER A 65 -24.57 14.60 -5.37
CA SER A 65 -23.81 13.82 -6.35
C SER A 65 -23.45 12.42 -5.85
N PHE A 66 -23.61 12.13 -4.56
CA PHE A 66 -23.25 10.88 -3.90
C PHE A 66 -24.47 10.24 -3.20
N PRO A 67 -25.55 9.90 -3.94
CA PRO A 67 -26.78 9.40 -3.32
C PRO A 67 -26.60 8.07 -2.57
N HIS A 68 -25.61 7.26 -2.97
CA HIS A 68 -25.25 6.01 -2.30
C HIS A 68 -24.61 6.24 -0.92
N ASP A 69 -23.98 7.40 -0.71
CA ASP A 69 -23.31 7.80 0.53
C ASP A 69 -24.15 8.79 1.37
N ALA A 70 -25.42 9.03 1.01
CA ALA A 70 -26.24 10.09 1.60
C ALA A 70 -26.29 10.02 3.15
N LYS A 71 -26.40 8.82 3.72
CA LYS A 71 -26.42 8.65 5.18
C LYS A 71 -25.07 8.95 5.83
N TYR A 72 -23.99 8.54 5.19
CA TYR A 72 -22.64 8.87 5.64
C TYR A 72 -22.43 10.39 5.66
N LEU A 73 -22.75 11.08 4.57
CA LEU A 73 -22.52 12.53 4.46
C LEU A 73 -23.40 13.34 5.44
N GLU A 74 -24.64 12.90 5.71
CA GLU A 74 -25.50 13.48 6.75
C GLU A 74 -24.88 13.36 8.15
N LEU A 75 -24.40 12.16 8.50
CA LEU A 75 -23.77 11.91 9.79
C LEU A 75 -22.41 12.61 9.91
N LEU A 76 -21.68 12.73 8.81
CA LEU A 76 -20.40 13.45 8.76
C LEU A 76 -20.59 14.92 9.16
N VAL A 77 -21.61 15.59 8.62
CA VAL A 77 -21.95 16.97 9.02
C VAL A 77 -22.31 17.04 10.50
N THR A 78 -23.05 16.04 11.01
CA THR A 78 -23.42 15.95 12.43
C THR A 78 -22.19 15.78 13.33
N ASP A 79 -21.24 14.92 12.95
CA ASP A 79 -20.01 14.67 13.70
C ASP A 79 -19.13 15.92 13.80
N PHE A 80 -18.97 16.64 12.67
CA PHE A 80 -18.30 17.93 12.65
C PHE A 80 -18.98 18.96 13.57
N GLY A 81 -20.31 19.06 13.51
CA GLY A 81 -21.08 19.95 14.38
C GLY A 81 -20.86 19.66 15.86
N ARG A 82 -20.97 18.38 16.26
CA ARG A 82 -20.72 17.94 17.65
C ARG A 82 -19.29 18.24 18.10
N TRP A 83 -18.31 18.03 17.24
CA TRP A 83 -16.91 18.31 17.57
C TRP A 83 -16.63 19.80 17.79
N ALA A 84 -17.22 20.67 16.96
CA ALA A 84 -17.13 22.12 17.13
C ALA A 84 -17.87 22.59 18.41
N GLU A 85 -19.11 22.14 18.64
CA GLU A 85 -19.88 22.45 19.86
C GLU A 85 -19.21 21.94 21.13
N GLY A 86 -18.47 20.84 21.03
CA GLY A 86 -17.68 20.24 22.10
C GLY A 86 -16.33 20.92 22.39
N GLY A 87 -16.02 22.03 21.71
CA GLY A 87 -14.79 22.79 21.94
C GLY A 87 -13.52 22.13 21.37
N PHE A 88 -13.64 21.41 20.26
CA PHE A 88 -12.51 20.85 19.50
C PHE A 88 -11.58 19.92 20.31
N GLY A 89 -12.15 19.07 21.18
CA GLY A 89 -11.42 17.98 21.85
C GLY A 89 -10.89 16.92 20.88
N VAL A 90 -10.53 15.74 21.37
CA VAL A 90 -10.15 14.62 20.47
C VAL A 90 -11.36 14.27 19.58
N PRO A 91 -11.23 14.25 18.23
CA PRO A 91 -12.37 14.02 17.35
C PRO A 91 -12.96 12.61 17.52
N ASP A 92 -14.29 12.51 17.39
CA ASP A 92 -15.02 11.24 17.34
C ASP A 92 -15.96 11.22 16.13
N PHE A 93 -15.58 10.45 15.11
CA PHE A 93 -16.31 10.32 13.85
C PHE A 93 -16.85 8.90 13.65
N LEU A 94 -17.11 8.18 14.76
CA LEU A 94 -17.52 6.77 14.69
C LEU A 94 -18.86 6.59 13.96
N ASP A 95 -19.80 7.51 14.12
CA ASP A 95 -21.14 7.36 13.55
C ASP A 95 -21.10 7.52 12.02
N SER A 96 -20.38 8.52 11.50
CA SER A 96 -20.14 8.67 10.06
C SER A 96 -19.25 7.55 9.49
N LEU A 97 -18.21 7.12 10.21
CA LEU A 97 -17.35 6.00 9.79
C LEU A 97 -18.15 4.69 9.60
N GLN A 98 -19.05 4.37 10.52
CA GLN A 98 -19.89 3.18 10.41
C GLN A 98 -20.87 3.26 9.25
N ALA A 99 -21.34 4.46 8.89
CA ALA A 99 -22.25 4.67 7.77
C ALA A 99 -21.57 4.67 6.40
N PHE A 100 -20.26 4.93 6.34
CA PHE A 100 -19.50 4.83 5.09
C PHE A 100 -19.22 3.37 4.74
N GLN A 101 -19.86 2.88 3.67
CA GLN A 101 -19.90 1.46 3.28
C GLN A 101 -19.54 1.26 1.79
N PRO A 102 -18.35 1.70 1.34
CA PRO A 102 -17.96 1.67 -0.08
C PRO A 102 -17.90 0.25 -0.66
N GLN A 103 -17.61 -0.77 0.17
CA GLN A 103 -17.58 -2.17 -0.25
C GLN A 103 -18.96 -2.71 -0.68
N GLN A 104 -20.05 -2.05 -0.29
CA GLN A 104 -21.40 -2.39 -0.76
C GLN A 104 -21.69 -1.82 -2.16
N HIS A 105 -20.81 -0.96 -2.68
CA HIS A 105 -20.97 -0.21 -3.92
C HIS A 105 -19.74 -0.31 -4.82
N ARG A 106 -19.22 -1.54 -5.02
CA ARG A 106 -18.09 -1.83 -5.91
C ARG A 106 -18.52 -1.76 -7.38
N VAL A 107 -18.75 -0.54 -7.86
CA VAL A 107 -19.15 -0.24 -9.24
C VAL A 107 -18.02 0.54 -9.90
N ASN A 108 -17.52 0.07 -11.04
CA ASN A 108 -16.44 0.74 -11.75
C ASN A 108 -16.81 2.20 -12.07
N GLY A 109 -15.91 3.13 -11.74
CA GLY A 109 -16.15 4.56 -11.95
C GLY A 109 -17.06 5.23 -10.92
N LEU A 110 -17.54 4.50 -9.90
CA LEU A 110 -18.33 5.13 -8.83
C LEU A 110 -17.43 5.99 -7.94
N GLN A 111 -17.81 7.25 -7.78
CA GLN A 111 -17.05 8.22 -6.99
C GLN A 111 -17.53 8.28 -5.55
N HIS A 112 -16.62 8.51 -4.62
CA HIS A 112 -16.92 8.79 -3.21
C HIS A 112 -16.21 10.07 -2.75
N LEU A 113 -16.85 10.82 -1.85
CA LEU A 113 -16.25 11.94 -1.13
C LEU A 113 -15.90 11.49 0.28
N VAL A 114 -14.61 11.35 0.61
CA VAL A 114 -14.17 10.88 1.93
C VAL A 114 -13.56 12.05 2.70
N VAL A 115 -14.11 12.34 3.89
CA VAL A 115 -13.58 13.37 4.79
C VAL A 115 -13.57 12.84 6.22
N PHE A 116 -12.40 12.82 6.86
CA PHE A 116 -12.25 12.38 8.25
C PHE A 116 -11.02 13.01 8.92
N PRO A 117 -11.04 13.22 10.25
CA PRO A 117 -9.80 13.34 11.02
C PRO A 117 -9.11 11.98 11.08
N MET A 118 -8.01 11.81 10.35
CA MET A 118 -7.32 10.53 10.20
C MET A 118 -5.83 10.70 10.01
N TYR A 119 -5.06 9.66 10.35
CA TYR A 119 -3.66 9.59 9.94
C TYR A 119 -3.55 8.88 8.58
N THR A 120 -2.44 9.06 7.87
CA THR A 120 -2.17 8.41 6.59
C THR A 120 -1.03 7.41 6.76
N GLN A 121 -1.23 6.12 6.45
CA GLN A 121 -0.14 5.13 6.52
C GLN A 121 0.99 5.53 5.56
N ASN A 122 2.26 5.35 5.96
CA ASN A 122 3.42 5.83 5.19
C ASN A 122 3.40 7.34 4.85
N GLY A 123 2.64 8.14 5.60
CA GLY A 123 2.57 9.59 5.52
C GLY A 123 2.60 10.23 6.91
N SER A 124 1.64 11.10 7.20
CA SER A 124 1.49 11.72 8.52
C SER A 124 0.95 10.75 9.57
N SER A 125 1.52 10.76 10.78
CA SER A 125 1.00 10.05 11.95
C SER A 125 0.01 10.87 12.79
N SER A 126 -0.29 12.10 12.37
CA SER A 126 -1.24 12.99 13.02
C SER A 126 -2.64 12.78 12.45
N ARG A 127 -3.68 12.79 13.30
CA ARG A 127 -5.09 12.66 12.91
C ARG A 127 -5.68 13.97 12.42
N LEU A 128 -5.11 14.49 11.34
CA LEU A 128 -5.55 15.75 10.73
C LEU A 128 -6.83 15.51 9.91
N VAL A 129 -7.65 16.55 9.73
CA VAL A 129 -8.81 16.47 8.83
C VAL A 129 -8.31 16.40 7.39
N GLU A 130 -8.42 15.22 6.79
CA GLU A 130 -8.08 14.96 5.40
C GLU A 130 -9.37 14.82 4.57
N ALA A 131 -9.33 15.29 3.33
CA ALA A 131 -10.39 15.12 2.35
C ALA A 131 -9.81 14.47 1.08
N VAL A 132 -10.47 13.43 0.59
CA VAL A 132 -10.05 12.67 -0.59
C VAL A 132 -11.27 12.45 -1.47
N LEU A 133 -11.13 12.82 -2.75
CA LEU A 133 -12.09 12.46 -3.78
C LEU A 133 -11.55 11.23 -4.51
N ILE A 134 -12.32 10.14 -4.47
CA ILE A 134 -11.88 8.83 -4.97
C ILE A 134 -12.87 8.27 -5.97
N GLU A 135 -12.39 7.34 -6.79
CA GLU A 135 -13.21 6.59 -7.75
C GLU A 135 -12.86 5.11 -7.67
N VAL A 136 -13.88 4.24 -7.67
CA VAL A 136 -13.73 2.78 -7.57
C VAL A 136 -13.25 2.19 -8.90
N ILE A 137 -12.32 1.24 -8.85
CA ILE A 137 -11.82 0.46 -10.00
C ILE A 137 -12.34 -0.97 -9.93
N TRP A 138 -13.41 -1.31 -10.64
CA TRP A 138 -14.04 -2.64 -10.56
C TRP A 138 -14.36 -3.23 -11.93
N PRO A 139 -13.35 -3.56 -12.75
CA PRO A 139 -13.57 -4.15 -14.07
C PRO A 139 -14.26 -5.52 -13.96
N GLU A 140 -14.96 -5.94 -15.02
CA GLU A 140 -15.86 -7.10 -14.99
C GLU A 140 -15.16 -8.41 -14.60
N PHE A 141 -13.92 -8.63 -15.05
CA PHE A 141 -13.17 -9.85 -14.70
C PHE A 141 -12.84 -9.95 -13.21
N ILE A 142 -12.69 -8.81 -12.52
CA ILE A 142 -12.48 -8.76 -11.06
C ILE A 142 -13.76 -9.16 -10.32
N ASP A 143 -14.93 -8.78 -10.82
CA ASP A 143 -16.23 -9.22 -10.28
C ASP A 143 -16.37 -10.76 -10.40
N GLY A 144 -15.97 -11.32 -11.54
CA GLY A 144 -15.93 -12.77 -11.75
C GLY A 144 -15.00 -13.50 -10.76
N LEU A 145 -13.81 -12.96 -10.50
CA LEU A 145 -12.88 -13.53 -9.52
C LEU A 145 -13.41 -13.43 -8.09
N GLU A 146 -13.98 -12.28 -7.71
CA GLU A 146 -14.49 -12.05 -6.35
C GLU A 146 -15.73 -12.88 -6.02
N THR A 147 -16.63 -13.08 -6.99
CA THR A 147 -17.81 -13.94 -6.80
C THR A 147 -17.44 -15.43 -6.71
N GLY A 148 -16.25 -15.81 -7.17
CA GLY A 148 -15.71 -17.17 -7.15
C GLY A 148 -14.76 -17.47 -5.98
N GLU A 149 -13.66 -18.15 -6.28
CA GLU A 149 -12.69 -18.63 -5.27
C GLU A 149 -11.90 -17.50 -4.59
N TYR A 150 -11.86 -16.32 -5.20
CA TYR A 150 -11.06 -15.18 -4.75
C TYR A 150 -11.88 -14.12 -3.99
N SER A 151 -13.02 -14.51 -3.41
CA SER A 151 -13.85 -13.58 -2.63
C SER A 151 -13.07 -12.86 -1.53
N ASN A 152 -13.24 -11.53 -1.52
CA ASN A 152 -12.68 -10.58 -0.57
C ASN A 152 -13.68 -9.43 -0.38
N LYS A 153 -14.63 -9.63 0.53
CA LYS A 153 -15.78 -8.72 0.71
C LYS A 153 -15.43 -7.35 1.29
N LEU A 154 -14.24 -7.20 1.87
CA LEU A 154 -13.79 -5.95 2.47
C LEU A 154 -13.00 -5.09 1.47
N PHE A 155 -12.45 -5.69 0.41
CA PHE A 155 -11.56 -5.01 -0.51
C PHE A 155 -12.29 -4.02 -1.43
N VAL A 156 -11.77 -2.80 -1.49
CA VAL A 156 -12.25 -1.73 -2.38
C VAL A 156 -11.07 -1.10 -3.13
N PRO A 157 -10.78 -1.52 -4.37
CA PRO A 157 -9.77 -0.88 -5.21
C PRO A 157 -10.24 0.50 -5.67
N ILE A 158 -9.41 1.51 -5.49
CA ILE A 158 -9.74 2.90 -5.76
C ILE A 158 -8.62 3.64 -6.50
N ARG A 159 -8.95 4.78 -7.09
CA ARG A 159 -8.01 5.76 -7.62
C ARG A 159 -8.24 7.14 -7.03
N PHE A 160 -7.19 7.96 -6.99
CA PHE A 160 -7.33 9.38 -6.66
C PHE A 160 -7.96 10.17 -7.81
N LEU A 161 -8.93 11.04 -7.47
CA LEU A 161 -9.38 12.14 -8.31
C LEU A 161 -8.75 13.46 -7.86
N ASP A 162 -8.73 13.71 -6.55
CA ASP A 162 -7.94 14.75 -5.89
C ASP A 162 -7.87 14.49 -4.37
N PHE A 163 -6.95 15.15 -3.66
CA PHE A 163 -6.75 14.95 -2.23
C PHE A 163 -6.15 16.17 -1.51
N THR A 164 -6.30 16.21 -0.19
CA THR A 164 -5.59 17.12 0.73
C THR A 164 -4.13 16.70 0.95
N PRO A 165 -3.24 17.61 1.40
CA PRO A 165 -1.80 17.37 1.45
C PRO A 165 -1.32 16.12 2.22
N GLY A 166 -2.09 15.56 3.15
CA GLY A 166 -1.72 14.33 3.86
C GLY A 166 -1.52 13.12 2.94
N TYR A 167 -2.20 13.10 1.78
CA TYR A 167 -2.01 12.09 0.74
C TYR A 167 -0.98 12.46 -0.31
N ASN A 168 -0.32 13.63 -0.21
CA ASN A 168 0.86 13.97 -1.02
C ASN A 168 2.13 13.29 -0.46
N THR A 169 2.04 11.97 -0.25
CA THR A 169 3.00 11.15 0.50
C THR A 169 3.11 9.75 -0.12
N ASN A 170 3.75 8.81 0.60
CA ASN A 170 3.82 7.41 0.18
C ASN A 170 2.58 6.59 0.53
N SER A 171 1.58 7.17 1.22
CA SER A 171 0.32 6.48 1.54
C SER A 171 -0.35 5.91 0.29
N ALA A 172 -0.70 4.63 0.29
CA ALA A 172 -1.37 3.97 -0.83
C ALA A 172 -2.67 3.30 -0.42
N VAL A 173 -3.18 3.65 0.75
CA VAL A 173 -4.32 2.99 1.37
C VAL A 173 -5.22 4.01 2.07
N LEU A 174 -6.50 3.67 2.14
CA LEU A 174 -7.51 4.33 2.94
C LEU A 174 -8.16 3.23 3.76
N PHE A 175 -7.87 3.22 5.06
CA PHE A 175 -8.33 2.18 5.98
C PHE A 175 -9.13 2.81 7.12
N PRO A 176 -10.25 2.20 7.52
CA PRO A 176 -11.11 2.76 8.58
C PRO A 176 -10.40 2.82 9.95
N GLU A 177 -9.37 2.02 10.18
CA GLU A 177 -8.52 2.03 11.38
C GLU A 177 -7.84 3.38 11.64
N THR A 178 -7.64 4.18 10.60
CA THR A 178 -6.87 5.43 10.72
C THR A 178 -7.69 6.60 11.26
N VAL A 179 -9.01 6.47 11.22
CA VAL A 179 -9.98 7.51 11.59
C VAL A 179 -10.06 7.68 13.11
N ALA A 180 -10.20 8.92 13.57
CA ALA A 180 -10.41 9.24 14.97
C ALA A 180 -11.84 8.84 15.43
N VAL A 181 -11.92 7.89 16.35
CA VAL A 181 -13.17 7.34 16.88
C VAL A 181 -13.09 7.13 18.38
N ARG A 182 -14.23 7.22 19.07
CA ARG A 182 -14.34 6.97 20.52
C ARG A 182 -14.02 5.52 20.92
N GLU A 183 -14.30 4.56 20.04
CA GLU A 183 -14.04 3.13 20.23
C GLU A 183 -13.82 2.44 18.87
N THR A 184 -13.07 1.34 18.86
CA THR A 184 -12.76 0.59 17.63
C THR A 184 -13.99 -0.20 17.15
N PRO A 185 -14.58 0.09 15.97
CA PRO A 185 -15.68 -0.69 15.43
C PRO A 185 -15.18 -2.00 14.80
N THR A 186 -16.13 -2.82 14.34
CA THR A 186 -15.81 -3.85 13.34
C THR A 186 -15.63 -3.17 11.99
N PHE A 187 -14.45 -3.33 11.40
CA PHE A 187 -14.15 -2.79 10.08
C PHE A 187 -14.79 -3.63 8.99
N THR A 188 -15.33 -2.95 7.98
CA THR A 188 -16.15 -3.57 6.92
C THR A 188 -15.60 -3.31 5.53
N TRP A 189 -14.54 -2.51 5.41
CA TRP A 189 -13.90 -2.19 4.16
C TRP A 189 -12.42 -1.85 4.39
N GLY A 190 -11.61 -2.04 3.36
CA GLY A 190 -10.24 -1.56 3.25
C GLY A 190 -10.00 -1.19 1.80
N ALA A 191 -9.52 0.03 1.56
CA ALA A 191 -9.38 0.54 0.21
C ALA A 191 -7.92 0.81 -0.17
N ILE A 192 -7.54 0.42 -1.38
CA ILE A 192 -6.17 0.52 -1.89
C ILE A 192 -6.14 1.36 -3.15
N PHE A 193 -5.21 2.32 -3.22
CA PHE A 193 -5.03 3.23 -4.34
C PHE A 193 -4.22 2.58 -5.47
N ALA A 194 -4.89 1.73 -6.26
CA ALA A 194 -4.27 0.98 -7.34
C ALA A 194 -3.66 1.89 -8.43
N ASP A 195 -4.21 3.10 -8.64
CA ASP A 195 -3.62 4.08 -9.58
C ASP A 195 -2.23 4.55 -9.18
N ARG A 196 -2.04 4.79 -7.89
CA ARG A 196 -0.78 5.22 -7.32
C ARG A 196 0.24 4.10 -7.34
N GLU A 197 -0.13 2.89 -6.94
CA GLU A 197 0.77 1.74 -6.97
C GLU A 197 1.17 1.39 -8.40
N ALA A 198 0.23 1.43 -9.36
CA ALA A 198 0.54 1.27 -10.78
C ALA A 198 1.49 2.35 -11.32
N ALA A 199 1.25 3.63 -10.99
CA ALA A 199 2.11 4.72 -11.43
C ALA A 199 3.53 4.62 -10.83
N ARG A 200 3.63 4.21 -9.57
CA ARG A 200 4.92 3.92 -8.90
C ARG A 200 5.66 2.79 -9.59
N PHE A 201 4.97 1.67 -9.78
CA PHE A 201 5.50 0.49 -10.42
C PHE A 201 6.07 0.84 -11.79
N ARG A 202 5.29 1.54 -12.63
CA ARG A 202 5.71 1.94 -13.99
C ARG A 202 6.96 2.81 -13.97
N ARG A 203 7.01 3.82 -13.09
CA ARG A 203 8.17 4.71 -12.97
C ARG A 203 9.42 3.99 -12.45
N VAL A 204 9.26 3.17 -11.41
CA VAL A 204 10.37 2.45 -10.78
C VAL A 204 10.90 1.34 -11.68
N LEU A 205 10.03 0.51 -12.27
CA LEU A 205 10.45 -0.56 -13.16
C LEU A 205 11.15 -0.02 -14.41
N ARG A 206 10.68 1.09 -15.00
CA ARG A 206 11.35 1.72 -16.14
C ARG A 206 12.79 2.12 -15.80
N ALA A 207 13.00 2.81 -14.69
CA ALA A 207 14.34 3.21 -14.26
C ALA A 207 15.21 2.01 -13.85
N ALA A 208 14.63 1.03 -13.16
CA ALA A 208 15.33 -0.18 -12.75
C ALA A 208 15.80 -0.99 -13.97
N ALA A 209 14.95 -1.14 -14.98
CA ALA A 209 15.28 -1.83 -16.23
C ALA A 209 16.44 -1.13 -16.96
N GLU A 210 16.44 0.20 -17.03
CA GLU A 210 17.54 0.98 -17.60
C GLU A 210 18.85 0.79 -16.81
N ILE A 211 18.80 1.00 -15.48
CA ILE A 211 19.98 0.90 -14.60
C ILE A 211 20.61 -0.50 -14.63
N THR A 212 19.78 -1.53 -14.74
CA THR A 212 20.21 -2.93 -14.72
C THR A 212 20.39 -3.55 -16.11
N SER A 213 20.11 -2.78 -17.18
CA SER A 213 20.09 -3.27 -18.56
C SER A 213 19.18 -4.50 -18.77
N LEU A 214 18.16 -4.65 -17.92
CA LEU A 214 17.20 -5.74 -18.01
C LEU A 214 16.36 -5.58 -19.28
N GLN A 215 16.25 -6.66 -20.04
CA GLN A 215 15.30 -6.75 -21.15
C GLN A 215 13.98 -7.29 -20.61
N LEU A 216 12.91 -6.51 -20.77
CA LEU A 216 11.58 -6.90 -20.32
C LEU A 216 10.91 -7.81 -21.36
N PRO A 217 10.17 -8.84 -20.93
CA PRO A 217 9.19 -9.51 -21.79
C PRO A 217 8.19 -8.51 -22.38
N GLU A 218 7.63 -8.82 -23.55
CA GLU A 218 6.68 -7.94 -24.25
C GLU A 218 5.49 -7.55 -23.37
N ASP A 219 4.88 -8.54 -22.70
CA ASP A 219 3.75 -8.32 -21.79
C ASP A 219 4.12 -7.41 -20.61
N ALA A 220 5.31 -7.60 -20.03
CA ALA A 220 5.81 -6.76 -18.94
C ALA A 220 6.13 -5.34 -19.39
N ALA A 221 6.63 -5.17 -20.62
CA ALA A 221 6.83 -3.84 -21.21
C ALA A 221 5.50 -3.12 -21.44
N GLY A 222 4.43 -3.87 -21.75
CA GLY A 222 3.07 -3.36 -21.86
C GLY A 222 2.58 -2.63 -20.59
N LEU A 223 2.91 -3.13 -19.40
CA LEU A 223 2.59 -2.45 -18.13
C LEU A 223 3.18 -1.03 -18.08
N LEU A 224 4.41 -0.85 -18.58
CA LEU A 224 5.05 0.47 -18.54
C LEU A 224 4.34 1.53 -19.38
N GLU A 225 3.69 1.11 -20.46
CA GLU A 225 3.05 2.00 -21.43
C GLU A 225 1.56 2.23 -21.13
N ASP A 226 0.92 1.36 -20.35
CA ASP A 226 -0.52 1.42 -20.08
C ASP A 226 -0.81 1.48 -18.56
N GLN A 227 -1.24 2.67 -18.13
CA GLN A 227 -1.62 2.95 -16.74
C GLN A 227 -2.88 2.17 -16.32
N GLU A 228 -3.86 2.01 -17.21
CA GLU A 228 -5.11 1.31 -16.90
C GLU A 228 -4.86 -0.19 -16.77
N LEU A 229 -4.12 -0.78 -17.71
CA LEU A 229 -3.69 -2.19 -17.63
C LEU A 229 -2.93 -2.48 -16.34
N THR A 230 -2.00 -1.61 -15.96
CA THR A 230 -1.23 -1.79 -14.73
C THR A 230 -2.11 -1.64 -13.49
N GLN A 231 -3.03 -0.68 -13.49
CA GLN A 231 -4.01 -0.54 -12.42
C GLN A 231 -4.82 -1.82 -12.22
N GLU A 232 -5.41 -2.35 -13.29
CA GLU A 232 -6.22 -3.57 -13.23
C GLU A 232 -5.39 -4.79 -12.80
N THR A 233 -4.11 -4.84 -13.19
CA THR A 233 -3.15 -5.85 -12.71
C THR A 233 -2.95 -5.74 -11.18
N PHE A 234 -2.75 -4.54 -10.65
CA PHE A 234 -2.63 -4.31 -9.21
C PHE A 234 -3.94 -4.62 -8.46
N VAL A 235 -5.11 -4.30 -9.04
CA VAL A 235 -6.40 -4.69 -8.46
C VAL A 235 -6.52 -6.20 -8.30
N MET A 236 -6.12 -6.97 -9.32
CA MET A 236 -6.13 -8.44 -9.24
C MET A 236 -5.13 -8.95 -8.19
N TRP A 237 -3.92 -8.38 -8.15
CA TRP A 237 -2.92 -8.74 -7.16
C TRP A 237 -3.45 -8.50 -5.74
N ASP A 238 -3.92 -7.28 -5.44
CA ASP A 238 -4.41 -6.88 -4.12
C ASP A 238 -5.64 -7.69 -3.69
N LEU A 239 -6.56 -8.00 -4.62
CA LEU A 239 -7.72 -8.85 -4.35
C LEU A 239 -7.29 -10.20 -3.73
N ILE A 240 -6.26 -10.82 -4.31
CA ILE A 240 -5.76 -12.14 -3.89
C ILE A 240 -4.80 -12.03 -2.69
N HIS A 241 -3.97 -10.99 -2.64
CA HIS A 241 -3.04 -10.72 -1.55
C HIS A 241 -3.81 -10.48 -0.24
N ASP A 242 -4.71 -9.49 -0.20
CA ASP A 242 -5.35 -9.04 1.04
C ASP A 242 -6.19 -10.15 1.68
N ARG A 243 -6.91 -10.94 0.87
CA ARG A 243 -7.68 -12.08 1.39
C ARG A 243 -6.78 -13.13 2.03
N THR A 244 -5.53 -13.24 1.59
CA THR A 244 -4.59 -14.25 2.08
C THR A 244 -4.16 -13.98 3.52
N HIS A 245 -4.17 -12.73 3.98
CA HIS A 245 -3.94 -12.41 5.40
C HIS A 245 -4.96 -13.08 6.33
N MET A 246 -6.17 -13.40 5.84
CA MET A 246 -7.24 -14.01 6.63
C MET A 246 -7.50 -15.48 6.27
N ARG A 247 -6.63 -16.11 5.46
CA ARG A 247 -6.81 -17.46 4.92
C ARG A 247 -5.53 -18.30 5.06
N GLY A 248 -5.71 -19.62 5.13
CA GLY A 248 -4.63 -20.60 5.25
C GLY A 248 -4.51 -21.19 6.65
N ASP A 249 -3.44 -21.95 6.88
CA ASP A 249 -3.13 -22.57 8.17
C ASP A 249 -2.46 -21.58 9.11
N LEU A 250 -3.10 -21.30 10.26
CA LEU A 250 -2.71 -20.24 11.20
C LEU A 250 -2.31 -18.95 10.46
N PRO A 251 -3.25 -18.33 9.71
CA PRO A 251 -2.99 -17.03 9.11
C PRO A 251 -2.55 -16.08 10.21
N PHE A 252 -1.64 -15.15 9.90
CA PHE A 252 -1.03 -14.26 10.89
C PHE A 252 -2.12 -13.67 11.79
N ASP A 253 -2.15 -14.20 13.01
CA ASP A 253 -3.36 -14.30 13.83
C ASP A 253 -3.98 -12.92 14.12
N PRO A 254 -5.32 -12.76 14.09
CA PRO A 254 -6.03 -11.63 14.70
C PRO A 254 -5.60 -11.35 16.16
N PHE A 255 -5.12 -12.35 16.91
CA PHE A 255 -4.53 -12.20 18.25
C PHE A 255 -3.02 -11.90 18.24
N MET A 256 -2.30 -12.04 17.11
CA MET A 256 -0.87 -11.71 16.96
C MET A 256 -0.60 -10.32 16.40
N ILE A 257 -1.55 -9.68 15.70
CA ILE A 257 -1.42 -8.28 15.21
C ILE A 257 -1.10 -7.30 16.36
N LYS A 258 -1.54 -7.60 17.59
CA LYS A 258 -1.25 -6.79 18.80
C LYS A 258 0.01 -7.21 19.56
N GLN A 259 0.75 -8.22 19.10
CA GLN A 259 1.92 -8.75 19.78
C GLN A 259 3.20 -8.24 19.13
N ARG A 260 4.14 -7.76 19.96
CA ARG A 260 5.46 -7.37 19.52
C ARG A 260 6.23 -8.62 19.07
N MET A 261 6.54 -8.70 17.78
CA MET A 261 7.28 -9.80 17.15
C MET A 261 8.53 -9.28 16.45
N PRO A 262 9.55 -10.14 16.20
CA PRO A 262 10.64 -9.81 15.29
C PRO A 262 10.14 -9.35 13.91
N PHE A 263 10.76 -8.30 13.35
CA PHE A 263 10.27 -7.69 12.10
C PHE A 263 10.30 -8.66 10.91
N PHE A 264 11.21 -9.64 10.94
CA PHE A 264 11.36 -10.64 9.89
C PHE A 264 10.17 -11.61 9.77
N LEU A 265 9.31 -11.71 10.79
CA LEU A 265 8.06 -12.47 10.69
C LEU A 265 7.01 -11.73 9.88
N TYR A 266 6.95 -10.39 10.00
CA TYR A 266 6.11 -9.57 9.13
C TYR A 266 6.59 -9.66 7.68
N SER A 267 7.91 -9.74 7.46
CA SER A 267 8.48 -9.97 6.12
C SER A 267 7.97 -11.26 5.49
N LEU A 268 7.93 -12.35 6.27
CA LEU A 268 7.44 -13.63 5.78
C LEU A 268 5.94 -13.62 5.55
N GLU A 269 5.17 -12.89 6.35
CA GLU A 269 3.73 -12.78 6.14
C GLU A 269 3.39 -12.04 4.86
N GLU A 270 3.97 -10.86 4.66
CA GLU A 270 3.74 -10.07 3.44
C GLU A 270 4.21 -10.82 2.20
N LEU A 271 5.38 -11.48 2.29
CA LEU A 271 5.88 -12.30 1.20
C LEU A 271 5.01 -13.55 0.97
N ARG A 272 4.46 -14.18 2.01
CA ARG A 272 3.52 -15.31 1.87
C ARG A 272 2.27 -14.88 1.10
N CYS A 273 1.70 -13.72 1.42
CA CYS A 273 0.53 -13.19 0.73
C CYS A 273 0.83 -12.92 -0.75
N ASP A 274 1.96 -12.30 -1.06
CA ASP A 274 2.39 -12.08 -2.45
C ASP A 274 2.69 -13.35 -3.23
N LEU A 275 3.39 -14.31 -2.62
CA LEU A 275 3.70 -15.57 -3.28
C LEU A 275 2.46 -16.46 -3.42
N THR A 276 1.45 -16.27 -2.57
CA THR A 276 0.13 -16.84 -2.78
C THR A 276 -0.55 -16.19 -3.98
N ALA A 277 -0.60 -14.87 -4.07
CA ALA A 277 -1.14 -14.16 -5.23
C ALA A 277 -0.43 -14.55 -6.54
N PHE A 278 0.89 -14.67 -6.50
CA PHE A 278 1.71 -15.16 -7.60
C PHE A 278 1.30 -16.58 -8.02
N ARG A 279 1.25 -17.53 -7.07
CA ARG A 279 0.88 -18.92 -7.33
C ARG A 279 -0.53 -19.03 -7.91
N GLU A 280 -1.51 -18.34 -7.31
CA GLU A 280 -2.88 -18.37 -7.80
C GLU A 280 -2.96 -17.76 -9.21
N SER A 281 -2.18 -16.73 -9.51
CA SER A 281 -2.09 -16.19 -10.86
C SER A 281 -1.46 -17.17 -11.86
N VAL A 282 -0.47 -17.97 -11.46
CA VAL A 282 0.05 -19.07 -12.30
C VAL A 282 -1.05 -20.11 -12.61
N LYS A 283 -1.95 -20.38 -11.66
CA LYS A 283 -3.08 -21.29 -11.89
C LYS A 283 -4.09 -20.68 -12.86
N ILE A 284 -4.51 -19.44 -12.63
CA ILE A 284 -5.49 -18.74 -13.48
C ILE A 284 -4.97 -18.62 -14.91
N GLU A 285 -3.71 -18.21 -15.13
CA GLU A 285 -3.10 -18.12 -16.48
C GLU A 285 -3.26 -19.42 -17.29
N LYS A 286 -3.07 -20.56 -16.61
CA LYS A 286 -3.08 -21.91 -17.19
C LYS A 286 -4.46 -22.54 -17.30
N ASP A 287 -5.47 -21.98 -16.64
CA ASP A 287 -6.84 -22.46 -16.72
C ASP A 287 -7.46 -22.03 -18.06
N GLU A 288 -7.72 -22.98 -18.95
CA GLU A 288 -8.31 -22.70 -20.26
C GLU A 288 -9.79 -22.29 -20.18
N ASP A 289 -10.46 -22.62 -19.06
CA ASP A 289 -11.86 -22.28 -18.81
C ASP A 289 -12.02 -20.93 -18.10
N ALA A 290 -10.93 -20.34 -17.59
CA ALA A 290 -10.94 -19.02 -16.97
C ALA A 290 -11.17 -17.89 -17.99
N ASP A 291 -11.77 -16.79 -17.51
CA ASP A 291 -12.01 -15.59 -18.31
C ASP A 291 -10.71 -15.09 -18.99
N PRO A 292 -10.70 -14.80 -20.31
CA PRO A 292 -9.49 -14.39 -21.02
C PRO A 292 -8.80 -13.14 -20.44
N GLU A 293 -9.55 -12.16 -19.92
CA GLU A 293 -8.96 -10.99 -19.29
C GLU A 293 -8.36 -11.37 -17.92
N ALA A 294 -9.02 -12.23 -17.15
CA ALA A 294 -8.44 -12.76 -15.91
C ALA A 294 -7.13 -13.51 -16.17
N ARG A 295 -7.05 -14.33 -17.23
CA ARG A 295 -5.82 -15.04 -17.63
C ARG A 295 -4.70 -14.09 -18.03
N ARG A 296 -5.02 -13.06 -18.81
CA ARG A 296 -4.07 -12.02 -19.22
C ARG A 296 -3.51 -11.29 -18.00
N HIS A 297 -4.38 -10.80 -17.12
CA HIS A 297 -3.95 -10.09 -15.91
C HIS A 297 -3.19 -11.00 -14.94
N ALA A 298 -3.55 -12.28 -14.83
CA ALA A 298 -2.82 -13.25 -14.03
C ALA A 298 -1.35 -13.40 -14.47
N LYS A 299 -1.08 -13.35 -15.79
CA LYS A 299 0.31 -13.31 -16.28
C LYS A 299 1.03 -12.03 -15.86
N LEU A 300 0.35 -10.90 -15.95
CA LEU A 300 0.91 -9.60 -15.56
C LEU A 300 1.17 -9.47 -14.05
N VAL A 301 0.31 -10.06 -13.21
CA VAL A 301 0.51 -10.11 -11.74
C VAL A 301 1.83 -10.81 -11.40
N GLN A 302 2.18 -11.90 -12.11
CA GLN A 302 3.45 -12.58 -11.88
C GLN A 302 4.65 -11.65 -12.11
N TYR A 303 4.64 -10.87 -13.19
CA TYR A 303 5.67 -9.87 -13.44
C TYR A 303 5.66 -8.77 -12.39
N ALA A 304 4.49 -8.24 -12.04
CA ALA A 304 4.33 -7.18 -11.07
C ALA A 304 4.92 -7.57 -9.71
N VAL A 305 4.54 -8.74 -9.16
CA VAL A 305 5.05 -9.26 -7.89
C VAL A 305 6.58 -9.35 -7.91
N ILE A 306 7.17 -9.96 -8.94
CA ILE A 306 8.64 -10.11 -9.03
C ILE A 306 9.30 -8.74 -9.07
N PHE A 307 8.92 -7.89 -10.02
CA PHE A 307 9.61 -6.62 -10.25
C PHE A 307 9.47 -5.66 -9.08
N ASP A 308 8.30 -5.59 -8.48
CA ASP A 308 8.04 -4.64 -7.43
C ASP A 308 8.73 -5.06 -6.11
N ARG A 309 8.71 -6.36 -5.79
CA ARG A 309 9.48 -6.91 -4.66
C ARG A 309 10.97 -6.68 -4.84
N ILE A 310 11.54 -6.97 -6.01
CA ILE A 310 13.00 -6.90 -6.19
C ILE A 310 13.53 -5.50 -6.48
N PHE A 311 12.75 -4.58 -7.06
CA PHE A 311 13.24 -3.25 -7.44
C PHE A 311 12.71 -2.10 -6.58
N ARG A 312 11.48 -2.19 -6.05
CA ARG A 312 10.91 -1.13 -5.21
C ARG A 312 10.99 -1.50 -3.74
N PHE A 313 10.33 -2.58 -3.32
CA PHE A 313 10.19 -2.92 -1.90
C PHE A 313 11.53 -3.21 -1.23
N ALA A 314 12.43 -3.94 -1.89
CA ALA A 314 13.76 -4.25 -1.37
C ALA A 314 14.57 -3.04 -0.87
N ILE A 315 14.31 -1.85 -1.45
CA ILE A 315 15.10 -0.63 -1.26
C ILE A 315 14.28 0.61 -0.90
N THR A 316 12.97 0.47 -0.67
CA THR A 316 12.11 1.60 -0.23
C THR A 316 12.15 1.74 1.29
N GLY A 317 12.20 2.99 1.79
CA GLY A 317 12.16 3.28 3.22
C GLY A 317 13.52 3.21 3.92
N THR A 318 13.53 3.33 5.25
CA THR A 318 14.77 3.24 6.04
C THR A 318 15.21 1.78 6.22
N ARG A 319 16.42 1.55 6.75
CA ARG A 319 16.87 0.20 7.14
C ARG A 319 16.52 -0.18 8.58
N VAL A 320 15.63 0.57 9.22
CA VAL A 320 15.19 0.29 10.61
C VAL A 320 13.99 -0.65 10.56
N ARG A 321 14.24 -1.94 10.81
CA ARG A 321 13.23 -3.01 10.93
C ARG A 321 12.30 -3.06 9.72
N ASN A 322 12.86 -2.82 8.54
CA ASN A 322 12.13 -2.74 7.27
C ASN A 322 11.76 -4.13 6.77
N TYR A 323 10.52 -4.53 7.07
CA TYR A 323 10.06 -5.88 6.78
C TYR A 323 9.83 -6.10 5.28
N ASP A 324 9.29 -5.12 4.55
CA ASP A 324 9.11 -5.22 3.09
C ASP A 324 10.45 -5.33 2.36
N GLY A 325 11.44 -4.55 2.80
CA GLY A 325 12.80 -4.59 2.29
C GLY A 325 13.44 -5.97 2.42
N LEU A 326 13.20 -6.67 3.54
CA LEU A 326 13.69 -8.04 3.73
C LEU A 326 12.96 -9.05 2.83
N GLY A 327 11.64 -8.93 2.66
CA GLY A 327 10.89 -9.82 1.76
C GLY A 327 11.38 -9.74 0.31
N GLY A 328 11.64 -8.53 -0.20
CA GLY A 328 12.21 -8.32 -1.53
C GLY A 328 13.62 -8.91 -1.70
N GLN A 329 14.49 -8.74 -0.70
CA GLN A 329 15.83 -9.34 -0.70
C GLN A 329 15.78 -10.87 -0.68
N LEU A 330 14.86 -11.45 0.09
CA LEU A 330 14.67 -12.90 0.16
C LEU A 330 14.27 -13.46 -1.20
N LEU A 331 13.29 -12.86 -1.87
CA LEU A 331 12.87 -13.28 -3.22
C LEU A 331 14.02 -13.18 -4.23
N PHE A 332 14.73 -12.05 -4.27
CA PHE A 332 15.85 -11.85 -5.18
C PHE A 332 16.97 -12.87 -4.96
N ALA A 333 17.39 -13.06 -3.70
CA ALA A 333 18.46 -13.99 -3.36
C ALA A 333 18.04 -15.44 -3.63
N TRP A 334 16.78 -15.79 -3.40
CA TRP A 334 16.22 -17.10 -3.73
C TRP A 334 16.31 -17.38 -5.24
N MET A 335 15.79 -16.48 -6.07
CA MET A 335 15.84 -16.62 -7.54
C MET A 335 17.28 -16.71 -8.06
N HIS A 336 18.20 -15.93 -7.48
CA HIS A 336 19.61 -15.97 -7.83
C HIS A 336 20.28 -17.31 -7.45
N GLN A 337 20.05 -17.82 -6.23
CA GLN A 337 20.62 -19.08 -5.77
C GLN A 337 20.10 -20.28 -6.57
N HIS A 338 18.87 -20.20 -7.07
CA HIS A 338 18.24 -21.19 -7.94
C HIS A 338 18.52 -20.97 -9.43
N ARG A 339 19.42 -20.04 -9.78
CA ARG A 339 19.92 -19.82 -11.14
C ARG A 339 18.86 -19.41 -12.17
N VAL A 340 17.81 -18.72 -11.75
CA VAL A 340 16.81 -18.13 -12.66
C VAL A 340 16.89 -16.59 -12.71
N LEU A 341 17.68 -15.97 -11.83
CA LEU A 341 18.02 -14.55 -11.88
C LEU A 341 19.54 -14.41 -11.87
N HIS A 342 20.09 -13.64 -12.80
CA HIS A 342 21.53 -13.51 -13.00
C HIS A 342 21.95 -12.05 -13.02
N TRP A 343 23.07 -11.75 -12.36
CA TRP A 343 23.79 -10.48 -12.49
C TRP A 343 25.18 -10.79 -13.06
N THR A 344 25.40 -10.49 -14.33
CA THR A 344 26.67 -10.78 -15.03
C THR A 344 27.00 -9.64 -15.97
N ASP A 345 28.27 -9.22 -16.00
CA ASP A 345 28.75 -8.12 -16.84
C ASP A 345 27.91 -6.83 -16.70
N SER A 346 27.49 -6.54 -15.45
CA SER A 346 26.62 -5.40 -15.11
C SER A 346 25.23 -5.41 -15.76
N LYS A 347 24.76 -6.59 -16.17
CA LYS A 347 23.43 -6.82 -16.73
C LYS A 347 22.64 -7.78 -15.85
N LEU A 348 21.37 -7.45 -15.61
CA LEU A 348 20.40 -8.34 -15.02
C LEU A 348 19.67 -9.14 -16.12
N SER A 349 19.54 -10.45 -15.93
CA SER A 349 18.67 -11.31 -16.75
C SER A 349 17.88 -12.28 -15.89
N ILE A 350 16.69 -12.65 -16.37
CA ILE A 350 15.80 -13.60 -15.70
C ILE A 350 15.40 -14.68 -16.71
N ASP A 351 15.49 -15.94 -16.29
CA ASP A 351 15.08 -17.10 -17.08
C ASP A 351 13.57 -17.31 -16.89
N TRP A 352 12.77 -16.60 -17.69
CA TRP A 352 11.32 -16.48 -17.50
C TRP A 352 10.54 -17.80 -17.57
N ASP A 353 11.02 -18.76 -18.34
CA ASP A 353 10.38 -20.08 -18.46
C ASP A 353 10.43 -20.87 -17.15
N GLU A 354 11.47 -20.66 -16.33
CA GLU A 354 11.72 -21.38 -15.07
C GLU A 354 11.36 -20.54 -13.83
N ALA A 355 11.33 -19.21 -13.97
CA ALA A 355 11.15 -18.27 -12.86
C ALA A 355 9.89 -18.57 -12.04
N ALA A 356 8.75 -18.84 -12.69
CA ALA A 356 7.50 -19.09 -11.98
C ALA A 356 7.57 -20.32 -11.06
N GLY A 357 8.21 -21.41 -11.51
CA GLY A 357 8.38 -22.61 -10.70
C GLY A 357 9.21 -22.35 -9.43
N VAL A 358 10.32 -21.62 -9.58
CA VAL A 358 11.22 -21.26 -8.47
C VAL A 358 10.54 -20.33 -7.46
N VAL A 359 9.75 -19.36 -7.92
CA VAL A 359 9.01 -18.44 -7.04
C VAL A 359 7.91 -19.18 -6.27
N VAL A 360 7.19 -20.10 -6.92
CA VAL A 360 6.19 -20.96 -6.25
C VAL A 360 6.84 -21.89 -5.21
N GLU A 361 8.06 -22.39 -5.46
CA GLU A 361 8.79 -23.20 -4.49
C GLU A 361 9.10 -22.44 -3.19
N LEU A 362 9.52 -21.16 -3.29
CA LEU A 362 9.71 -20.31 -2.11
C LEU A 362 8.40 -20.13 -1.35
N GLY A 363 7.31 -19.86 -2.06
CA GLY A 363 5.97 -19.76 -1.47
C GLY A 363 5.61 -21.02 -0.68
N ALA A 364 5.82 -22.21 -1.25
CA ALA A 364 5.56 -23.49 -0.59
C ALA A 364 6.40 -23.70 0.67
N LYS A 365 7.67 -23.26 0.69
CA LYS A 365 8.53 -23.33 1.89
C LYS A 365 8.03 -22.43 3.01
N ILE A 366 7.56 -21.23 2.69
CA ILE A 366 6.97 -20.31 3.66
C ILE A 366 5.64 -20.89 4.16
N GLU A 367 4.79 -21.41 3.29
CA GLU A 367 3.56 -22.08 3.72
C GLU A 367 3.82 -23.30 4.62
N GLU A 368 4.83 -24.11 4.33
CA GLU A 368 5.21 -25.22 5.21
C GLU A 368 5.67 -24.72 6.60
N LEU A 369 6.41 -23.62 6.64
CA LEU A 369 6.79 -22.98 7.91
C LEU A 369 5.56 -22.61 8.75
N TYR A 370 4.53 -22.03 8.11
CA TYR A 370 3.27 -21.63 8.74
C TYR A 370 2.39 -22.83 9.12
N TRP A 371 2.27 -23.84 8.26
CA TRP A 371 1.56 -25.07 8.58
C TRP A 371 2.14 -25.75 9.82
N ARG A 372 3.48 -25.85 9.91
CA ARG A 372 4.18 -26.37 11.10
C ARG A 372 4.04 -25.47 12.34
N SER A 373 3.43 -24.28 12.25
CA SER A 373 3.19 -23.44 13.43
C SER A 373 2.06 -23.98 14.32
N ILE A 374 1.18 -24.85 13.78
CA ILE A 374 0.02 -25.43 14.47
C ILE A 374 0.42 -26.20 15.73
N ASP A 375 1.51 -26.95 15.66
CA ASP A 375 2.02 -27.81 16.73
C ASP A 375 3.38 -27.33 17.27
N ARG A 376 3.88 -26.18 16.81
CA ARG A 376 5.18 -25.62 17.22
C ARG A 376 5.03 -24.48 18.23
N PRO A 377 5.73 -24.55 19.38
CA PRO A 377 5.77 -23.43 20.32
C PRO A 377 6.30 -22.15 19.67
N LYS A 378 5.76 -20.99 20.08
CA LYS A 378 6.09 -19.67 19.52
C LYS A 378 7.58 -19.40 19.32
N MET A 379 8.40 -19.60 20.36
CA MET A 379 9.84 -19.34 20.27
C MET A 379 10.55 -20.28 19.28
N ALA A 380 10.17 -21.56 19.26
CA ALA A 380 10.69 -22.51 18.29
C ALA A 380 10.27 -22.14 16.86
N HIS A 381 9.07 -21.57 16.68
CA HIS A 381 8.61 -21.06 15.40
C HIS A 381 9.45 -19.86 14.94
N TRP A 382 9.73 -18.91 15.83
CA TRP A 382 10.56 -17.75 15.49
C TRP A 382 11.99 -18.14 15.12
N LEU A 383 12.58 -19.13 15.79
CA LEU A 383 13.91 -19.67 15.44
C LEU A 383 13.91 -20.30 14.05
N ALA A 384 12.90 -21.12 13.73
CA ALA A 384 12.80 -21.75 12.42
C ALA A 384 12.50 -20.74 11.29
N ALA A 385 11.71 -19.68 11.58
CA ALA A 385 11.51 -18.58 10.65
C ALA A 385 12.82 -17.86 10.36
N TYR A 386 13.62 -17.59 11.39
CA TYR A 386 14.96 -17.00 11.25
C TYR A 386 15.91 -17.90 10.46
N GLU A 387 15.89 -19.21 10.68
CA GLU A 387 16.67 -20.19 9.93
C GLU A 387 16.30 -20.21 8.43
N LEU A 388 15.00 -20.18 8.10
CA LEU A 388 14.54 -20.12 6.71
C LEU A 388 15.10 -18.90 5.98
N ILE A 389 15.02 -17.72 6.61
CA ILE A 389 15.50 -16.47 6.02
C ILE A 389 17.03 -16.49 5.93
N SER A 390 17.70 -16.83 7.02
CA SER A 390 19.18 -16.77 7.10
C SER A 390 19.87 -17.83 6.24
N GLY A 391 19.17 -18.90 5.86
CA GLY A 391 19.62 -19.85 4.83
C GLY A 391 19.71 -19.25 3.43
N THR A 392 19.02 -18.13 3.16
CA THR A 392 19.01 -17.46 1.84
C THR A 392 19.66 -16.08 1.89
N VAL A 393 19.37 -15.28 2.90
CA VAL A 393 19.86 -13.90 3.08
C VAL A 393 20.82 -13.85 4.27
N THR A 394 22.06 -13.44 4.03
CA THR A 394 23.08 -13.34 5.08
C THR A 394 22.67 -12.35 6.18
N PRO A 395 22.60 -12.76 7.46
CA PRO A 395 22.35 -11.83 8.56
C PRO A 395 23.48 -10.83 8.78
N ASN A 396 23.19 -9.79 9.53
CA ASN A 396 24.18 -8.83 10.02
C ASN A 396 25.29 -9.55 10.82
N PRO A 397 26.58 -9.29 10.55
CA PRO A 397 27.69 -9.90 11.30
C PRO A 397 27.64 -9.68 12.83
N ALA A 398 26.96 -8.64 13.30
CA ALA A 398 26.78 -8.35 14.72
C ALA A 398 25.57 -9.05 15.36
N SER A 399 24.78 -9.79 14.59
CA SER A 399 23.53 -10.40 15.04
C SER A 399 23.76 -11.38 16.20
N VAL A 400 22.92 -11.26 17.23
CA VAL A 400 22.82 -12.25 18.32
C VAL A 400 22.02 -13.47 17.85
N TRP A 401 20.99 -13.27 17.04
CA TRP A 401 20.18 -14.35 16.46
C TRP A 401 21.01 -15.29 15.58
N ALA A 402 21.94 -14.76 14.78
CA ALA A 402 22.83 -15.53 13.92
C ALA A 402 23.82 -16.43 14.69
N LYS A 403 24.05 -16.18 15.98
CA LYS A 403 24.88 -17.03 16.85
C LYS A 403 24.15 -18.30 17.31
N GLY A 404 22.83 -18.36 17.10
CA GLY A 404 22.00 -19.50 17.41
C GLY A 404 21.31 -19.44 18.78
N PRO A 405 20.53 -20.48 19.11
CA PRO A 405 19.65 -20.54 20.29
C PRO A 405 20.38 -20.26 21.63
N ASP A 406 21.61 -20.73 21.78
CA ASP A 406 22.40 -20.60 23.02
C ASP A 406 22.79 -19.15 23.34
N ALA A 407 22.74 -18.24 22.35
CA ALA A 407 23.01 -16.82 22.54
C ALA A 407 21.76 -16.00 22.87
N LEU A 408 20.57 -16.61 22.85
CA LEU A 408 19.28 -15.93 23.02
C LEU A 408 18.68 -16.20 24.41
N PRO A 409 17.93 -15.24 24.98
CA PRO A 409 17.26 -15.41 26.28
C PRO A 409 15.99 -16.28 26.16
N LEU A 410 16.17 -17.58 25.93
CA LEU A 410 15.09 -18.55 25.69
C LEU A 410 14.31 -18.96 26.95
N ASP A 411 14.84 -18.70 28.14
CA ASP A 411 14.20 -18.94 29.44
C ASP A 411 13.30 -17.76 29.89
N GLY A 412 13.32 -16.64 29.17
CA GLY A 412 12.57 -15.43 29.46
C GLY A 412 11.26 -15.27 28.67
N PRO A 413 10.54 -14.14 28.83
CA PRO A 413 9.39 -13.83 27.99
C PRO A 413 9.81 -13.50 26.54
N PRO A 414 8.95 -13.75 25.52
CA PRO A 414 9.28 -13.53 24.10
C PRO A 414 9.78 -12.11 23.75
N ARG A 415 9.38 -11.10 24.53
CA ARG A 415 9.88 -9.72 24.36
C ARG A 415 11.42 -9.66 24.37
N GLY A 416 12.08 -10.46 25.20
CA GLY A 416 13.54 -10.51 25.27
C GLY A 416 14.18 -10.93 23.96
N LEU A 417 13.53 -11.81 23.19
CA LEU A 417 13.97 -12.22 21.86
C LEU A 417 13.84 -11.08 20.84
N THR A 418 12.71 -10.37 20.86
CA THR A 418 12.49 -9.22 19.96
C THR A 418 13.44 -8.07 20.24
N ASP A 419 13.90 -7.91 21.48
CA ASP A 419 14.89 -6.90 21.86
C ASP A 419 16.31 -7.23 21.35
N GLN A 420 16.60 -8.50 21.00
CA GLN A 420 17.89 -8.90 20.42
C GLN A 420 17.97 -8.72 18.89
N VAL A 421 16.85 -8.41 18.23
CA VAL A 421 16.82 -8.19 16.78
C VAL A 421 17.39 -6.81 16.49
N LEU A 422 18.42 -6.74 15.64
CA LEU A 422 18.99 -5.47 15.21
C LEU A 422 18.01 -4.68 14.35
N ASP A 423 18.18 -3.37 14.30
CA ASP A 423 17.38 -2.55 13.40
C ASP A 423 17.60 -2.95 11.94
N ASP A 424 18.84 -3.20 11.51
CA ASP A 424 19.17 -3.79 10.21
C ASP A 424 19.75 -5.20 10.38
N GLU A 425 18.90 -6.13 10.81
CA GLU A 425 19.24 -7.55 11.06
C GLU A 425 19.69 -8.27 9.77
N PHE A 426 19.21 -7.83 8.61
CA PHE A 426 19.52 -8.38 7.29
C PHE A 426 19.89 -7.23 6.35
N PRO A 427 21.16 -6.78 6.38
CA PRO A 427 21.62 -5.62 5.61
C PRO A 427 21.57 -5.89 4.11
N LEU A 428 21.58 -4.80 3.33
CA LEU A 428 21.59 -4.88 1.87
C LEU A 428 22.79 -5.70 1.35
N SER A 429 22.54 -6.54 0.36
CA SER A 429 23.62 -7.17 -0.41
C SER A 429 24.41 -6.12 -1.21
N MET A 430 25.61 -6.46 -1.68
CA MET A 430 26.42 -5.55 -2.51
C MET A 430 25.66 -5.06 -3.76
N PHE A 431 24.83 -5.92 -4.36
CA PHE A 431 23.96 -5.52 -5.48
C PHE A 431 22.97 -4.43 -5.04
N TYR A 432 22.29 -4.65 -3.93
CA TYR A 432 21.29 -3.71 -3.42
C TYR A 432 21.88 -2.41 -2.89
N GLU A 433 23.05 -2.43 -2.26
CA GLU A 433 23.74 -1.19 -1.86
C GLU A 433 24.04 -0.28 -3.06
N ALA A 434 24.37 -0.87 -4.21
CA ALA A 434 24.62 -0.11 -5.44
C ALA A 434 23.33 0.33 -6.12
N LEU A 435 22.33 -0.56 -6.18
CA LEU A 435 21.03 -0.27 -6.79
C LEU A 435 20.28 0.82 -6.02
N GLU A 436 20.23 0.73 -4.69
CA GLU A 436 19.57 1.69 -3.81
C GLU A 436 20.08 3.11 -4.06
N LYS A 437 21.40 3.30 -4.12
CA LYS A 437 22.00 4.62 -4.40
C LYS A 437 21.57 5.22 -5.73
N LYS A 438 21.38 4.38 -6.75
CA LYS A 438 20.95 4.82 -8.09
C LYS A 438 19.44 5.04 -8.18
N MET A 439 18.66 4.22 -7.49
CA MET A 439 17.20 4.23 -7.53
C MET A 439 16.57 5.22 -6.55
N ARG A 440 17.27 5.62 -5.48
CA ARG A 440 16.76 6.51 -4.43
C ARG A 440 16.08 7.78 -4.99
N PRO A 441 16.69 8.55 -5.91
CA PRO A 441 16.02 9.74 -6.45
C PRO A 441 14.71 9.41 -7.19
N VAL A 442 14.65 8.27 -7.87
CA VAL A 442 13.44 7.81 -8.58
C VAL A 442 12.36 7.45 -7.57
N ILE A 443 12.67 6.66 -6.55
CA ILE A 443 11.72 6.25 -5.51
C ILE A 443 11.18 7.48 -4.76
N GLU A 444 12.07 8.39 -4.34
CA GLU A 444 11.69 9.64 -3.67
C GLU A 444 10.76 10.52 -4.54
N SER A 445 10.96 10.51 -5.87
CA SER A 445 10.10 11.25 -6.81
C SER A 445 8.66 10.71 -6.93
N THR A 446 8.37 9.55 -6.34
CA THR A 446 7.04 8.93 -6.40
C THR A 446 6.11 9.32 -5.25
N ALA A 447 6.58 10.12 -4.29
CA ALA A 447 5.72 10.66 -3.24
C ALA A 447 4.58 11.48 -3.88
N GLY A 448 3.34 11.21 -3.48
CA GLY A 448 2.16 11.91 -3.99
C GLY A 448 1.71 11.56 -5.41
N ILE A 449 2.42 10.67 -6.11
CA ILE A 449 2.07 10.29 -7.49
C ILE A 449 0.67 9.67 -7.57
N THR A 450 -0.02 9.96 -8.66
CA THR A 450 -1.30 9.38 -9.09
C THR A 450 -1.20 8.89 -10.53
N GLY A 451 -2.17 8.08 -10.96
CA GLY A 451 -2.25 7.60 -12.34
C GLY A 451 -2.31 8.71 -13.39
N SER A 452 -2.83 9.90 -13.04
CA SER A 452 -2.89 11.07 -13.94
C SER A 452 -1.64 11.95 -13.93
N SER A 453 -0.82 11.87 -12.88
CA SER A 453 0.40 12.69 -12.73
C SER A 453 1.65 12.05 -13.33
N ASP A 454 1.59 10.75 -13.68
CA ASP A 454 2.70 10.01 -14.27
C ASP A 454 2.76 10.22 -15.79
N THR A 455 2.91 11.47 -16.22
CA THR A 455 3.02 11.81 -17.65
C THR A 455 4.46 11.67 -18.15
N GLY A 456 5.07 10.48 -18.02
CA GLY A 456 6.21 10.00 -18.84
C GLY A 456 7.48 10.85 -19.04
N THR A 457 7.62 12.06 -18.49
CA THR A 457 8.74 12.97 -18.80
C THR A 457 9.65 13.15 -17.60
N ALA A 458 10.62 12.25 -17.47
CA ALA A 458 11.91 12.60 -16.90
C ALA A 458 12.76 13.28 -17.99
N THR A 459 12.35 14.46 -18.47
CA THR A 459 13.25 15.30 -19.25
C THR A 459 14.10 16.11 -18.28
N GLY A 460 15.37 15.70 -18.17
CA GLY A 460 16.53 16.51 -17.83
C GLY A 460 16.35 17.54 -16.71
N ALA A 461 16.99 17.28 -15.57
CA ALA A 461 17.30 18.32 -14.60
C ALA A 461 17.97 19.50 -15.31
N ASP A 462 17.25 20.62 -15.36
CA ASP A 462 17.72 21.90 -15.86
C ASP A 462 18.80 22.39 -14.90
N THR A 463 20.06 22.19 -15.26
CA THR A 463 21.20 22.79 -14.57
C THR A 463 21.21 24.29 -14.88
N ALA A 464 20.50 25.07 -14.07
CA ALA A 464 20.56 26.52 -14.08
C ALA A 464 20.81 27.07 -12.67
N SER A 465 22.01 26.83 -12.15
CA SER A 465 22.63 27.72 -11.15
C SER A 465 23.93 28.26 -11.72
N GLY A 466 23.85 29.45 -12.31
CA GLY A 466 25.01 30.20 -12.76
C GLY A 466 25.91 30.55 -11.59
N ALA A 467 27.17 30.13 -11.67
CA ALA A 467 28.27 30.75 -10.95
C ALA A 467 29.21 31.38 -11.99
N PRO A 468 29.58 32.68 -11.86
CA PRO A 468 30.44 33.32 -12.82
C PRO A 468 31.88 32.81 -12.67
N ALA A 469 32.50 32.54 -13.80
CA ALA A 469 33.93 32.31 -13.91
C ALA A 469 34.71 33.52 -13.38
N LEU A 470 35.57 33.28 -12.39
CA LEU A 470 36.68 34.16 -12.05
C LEU A 470 37.97 33.45 -12.44
N ASN A 471 38.50 33.83 -13.60
CA ASN A 471 39.92 33.70 -13.93
C ASN A 471 40.69 34.81 -13.19
N ALA A 472 41.75 34.45 -12.46
CA ALA A 472 43.08 35.07 -12.49
C ALA A 472 43.90 34.65 -11.26
N GLY A 473 45.10 34.09 -11.49
CA GLY A 473 46.13 33.88 -10.46
C GLY A 473 46.84 32.55 -10.59
#